data_AF-A0A166QEF5-F1
#
_entry.id   AF-A0A166QEF5-F1
#
_cell.length_a   1.000
_cell.length_b   1.000
_cell.length_c   1.000
_cell.angle_alpha   90.00
_cell.angle_beta   90.00
_cell.angle_gamma   90.00
#
_symmetry.space_group_name_H-M   'P 1'
#
loop_
_entity.id
_entity.type
_entity.pdbx_description
1 polymer ?
#
loop_
_entity_poly.entity_id
_entity_poly.type
_entity_poly.pdbx_seq_one_letter_code
_entity_poly.pdbx_strand_id
1 'polypeptide(L)'
;MFYPFSNIRREAILLGALALQSASLVHGHPTSTRDEISTEKDIPAMQSSDLSLFQDMETREIPDALAKFPSGPLNMFLRMISSLPAGAAALDSAGKILTPLQQGLADSVGIDTVRDDLARKPACTDITVVFARGTTEPGNIGLLTGPPFFDALQEQLGSKSLAFQGVEYPATFAGFNKNGTDGVPSMTSFISQAISDCPNTKIVMSGYSQGALVVRSTAETLPAETMAKINSVLTFGDPRNPAAISGAESKTKITCHENDAVCSGGFITVDHLTYGEDASAAAQFVLQKVSGL
;
A
#
# COMPACT_ATOMS: atom_id res chain seq x y z
N MET A 1 2.85 -58.01 16.96
CA MET A 1 3.95 -57.55 17.84
C MET A 1 3.48 -56.26 18.50
N PHE A 2 2.70 -56.37 19.59
CA PHE A 2 3.16 -56.18 20.98
C PHE A 2 3.84 -54.82 21.24
N TYR A 3 3.00 -53.86 21.67
CA TYR A 3 3.14 -52.74 22.65
C TYR A 3 4.14 -52.99 23.83
N PRO A 4 4.39 -52.11 24.86
CA PRO A 4 3.83 -50.76 25.19
C PRO A 4 4.74 -49.79 26.06
N PHE A 5 4.13 -48.69 26.57
CA PHE A 5 4.33 -47.99 27.88
C PHE A 5 5.52 -47.00 28.04
N SER A 6 5.44 -45.87 28.77
CA SER A 6 4.48 -45.37 29.79
C SER A 6 4.60 -43.85 30.06
N ASN A 7 3.46 -43.28 30.47
CA ASN A 7 3.22 -42.08 31.30
C ASN A 7 4.24 -41.77 32.40
N ILE A 8 4.28 -40.49 32.86
CA ILE A 8 4.10 -40.09 34.28
C ILE A 8 3.69 -38.61 34.39
N ARG A 9 2.64 -38.38 35.20
CA ARG A 9 2.10 -37.08 35.68
C ARG A 9 2.99 -36.45 36.78
N ARG A 10 2.88 -35.14 37.01
CA ARG A 10 2.54 -34.58 38.35
C ARG A 10 2.26 -33.07 38.33
N GLU A 11 1.26 -32.70 39.11
CA GLU A 11 0.73 -31.36 39.36
C GLU A 11 1.59 -30.55 40.35
N ALA A 12 1.40 -29.22 40.39
CA ALA A 12 1.12 -28.50 41.63
C ALA A 12 0.72 -27.02 41.39
N ILE A 13 -0.38 -26.66 42.04
CA ILE A 13 -1.00 -25.35 42.26
C ILE A 13 -0.20 -24.55 43.31
N LEU A 14 -0.16 -23.22 43.24
CA LEU A 14 -0.24 -22.37 44.45
C LEU A 14 -0.73 -20.93 44.13
N LEU A 15 -1.86 -20.56 44.74
CA LEU A 15 -2.32 -19.19 44.97
C LEU A 15 -1.48 -18.52 46.08
N GLY A 16 -1.31 -17.21 46.00
CA GLY A 16 -0.86 -16.38 47.14
C GLY A 16 -1.45 -14.97 47.04
N ALA A 17 -2.37 -14.65 47.95
CA ALA A 17 -3.04 -13.36 48.07
C ALA A 17 -2.44 -12.51 49.20
N LEU A 18 -2.55 -11.18 49.03
CA LEU A 18 -2.69 -10.11 50.03
C LEU A 18 -1.70 -9.99 51.21
N ALA A 19 -1.06 -8.82 51.28
CA ALA A 19 -0.81 -8.15 52.56
C ALA A 19 -1.00 -6.63 52.39
N LEU A 20 -2.07 -6.09 53.00
CA LEU A 20 -2.17 -4.68 53.38
C LEU A 20 -1.21 -4.43 54.55
N GLN A 21 -0.49 -3.31 54.52
CA GLN A 21 -0.12 -2.60 55.75
C GLN A 21 0.03 -1.10 55.46
N SER A 22 -0.79 -0.32 56.16
CA SER A 22 -0.80 1.13 56.27
C SER A 22 0.11 1.60 57.40
N ALA A 23 0.91 2.64 57.18
CA ALA A 23 1.31 3.59 58.22
C ALA A 23 1.81 4.90 57.59
N SER A 24 1.05 5.97 57.83
CA SER A 24 1.41 7.35 57.53
C SER A 24 2.35 7.90 58.59
N LEU A 25 3.40 8.65 58.23
CA LEU A 25 3.81 9.85 58.96
C LEU A 25 4.70 10.78 58.11
N VAL A 26 4.12 11.96 57.92
CA VAL A 26 4.54 13.26 57.38
C VAL A 26 5.99 13.65 57.73
N HIS A 27 6.72 14.28 56.77
CA HIS A 27 7.30 15.65 56.85
C HIS A 27 8.27 15.91 55.67
N GLY A 28 7.96 16.90 54.81
CA GLY A 28 8.91 17.47 53.85
C GLY A 28 8.31 17.87 52.49
N HIS A 29 7.58 18.99 52.43
CA HIS A 29 7.15 19.63 51.18
C HIS A 29 8.27 20.48 50.56
N PRO A 30 8.45 20.46 49.24
CA PRO A 30 8.72 21.66 48.46
C PRO A 30 7.40 22.16 47.85
N THR A 31 7.16 23.45 48.03
CA THR A 31 6.08 24.23 47.43
C THR A 31 6.16 24.19 45.91
N SER A 32 5.13 23.63 45.27
CA SER A 32 4.84 23.87 43.86
C SER A 32 3.48 24.53 43.76
N THR A 33 3.47 25.67 43.09
CA THR A 33 2.35 26.55 42.87
C THR A 33 1.18 25.82 42.21
N ARG A 34 -0.03 26.08 42.72
CA ARG A 34 -1.28 25.67 42.11
C ARG A 34 -1.45 26.47 40.81
N ASP A 35 -1.31 25.83 39.67
CA ASP A 35 -1.95 26.30 38.45
C ASP A 35 -3.35 25.69 38.39
N GLU A 36 -4.32 26.58 38.17
CA GLU A 36 -5.75 26.32 38.19
C GLU A 36 -6.17 25.25 37.19
N ILE A 37 -7.03 24.34 37.65
CA ILE A 37 -7.87 23.49 36.80
C ILE A 37 -8.76 24.43 35.99
N SER A 38 -8.49 24.54 34.69
CA SER A 38 -9.38 25.19 33.74
C SER A 38 -10.65 24.35 33.59
N THR A 39 -11.75 24.98 33.97
CA THR A 39 -13.12 24.52 33.78
C THR A 39 -13.42 24.25 32.31
N GLU A 40 -13.92 23.03 32.03
CA GLU A 40 -14.96 22.59 31.05
C GLU A 40 -15.44 23.53 29.93
N LYS A 41 -14.59 24.38 29.33
CA LYS A 41 -15.02 25.38 28.34
C LYS A 41 -14.24 25.43 27.02
N ASP A 42 -13.24 24.57 26.83
CA ASP A 42 -12.43 24.56 25.60
C ASP A 42 -12.34 23.18 24.93
N ILE A 43 -13.47 22.48 24.79
CA ILE A 43 -13.62 21.52 23.70
C ILE A 43 -14.23 22.31 22.54
N PRO A 44 -13.49 22.57 21.44
CA PRO A 44 -14.07 23.26 20.30
C PRO A 44 -15.26 22.44 19.80
N ALA A 45 -16.43 23.08 19.74
CA ALA A 45 -17.61 22.49 19.12
C ALA A 45 -17.28 22.12 17.67
N MET A 46 -17.54 20.87 17.31
CA MET A 46 -17.41 20.33 15.95
C MET A 46 -18.07 21.31 14.97
N GLN A 47 -17.30 21.83 14.01
CA GLN A 47 -17.78 22.87 13.12
C GLN A 47 -18.76 22.27 12.09
N SER A 48 -19.70 23.07 11.61
CA SER A 48 -20.68 22.64 10.59
C SER A 48 -20.03 22.11 9.30
N SER A 49 -18.80 22.54 9.00
CA SER A 49 -17.97 22.02 7.90
C SER A 49 -17.49 20.59 8.13
N ASP A 50 -17.20 20.22 9.38
CA ASP A 50 -16.83 18.86 9.74
C ASP A 50 -18.06 17.95 9.66
N LEU A 51 -19.23 18.45 10.12
CA LEU A 51 -20.51 17.74 9.97
C LEU A 51 -20.89 17.54 8.49
N SER A 52 -20.62 18.50 7.60
CA SER A 52 -20.87 18.35 6.17
C SER A 52 -19.93 17.35 5.50
N LEU A 53 -18.65 17.28 5.93
CA LEU A 53 -17.74 16.23 5.47
C LEU A 53 -18.20 14.84 5.91
N PHE A 54 -18.73 14.72 7.13
CA PHE A 54 -19.31 13.46 7.62
C PHE A 54 -20.63 13.10 6.93
N GLN A 55 -21.50 14.07 6.64
CA GLN A 55 -22.77 13.84 5.92
C GLN A 55 -22.58 13.53 4.42
N ASP A 56 -21.54 14.08 3.79
CA ASP A 56 -21.20 13.77 2.40
C ASP A 56 -20.66 12.34 2.23
N MET A 57 -20.04 11.75 3.27
CA MET A 57 -19.62 10.35 3.23
C MET A 57 -20.77 9.35 3.44
N GLU A 58 -21.88 9.76 4.06
CA GLU A 58 -23.03 8.89 4.34
C GLU A 58 -24.01 8.81 3.17
N THR A 59 -23.94 9.76 2.23
CA THR A 59 -24.85 9.88 1.07
C THR A 59 -24.19 9.62 -0.28
N ARG A 60 -22.86 9.51 -0.36
CA ARG A 60 -22.18 9.05 -1.57
C ARG A 60 -22.30 7.54 -1.69
N GLU A 61 -22.81 7.08 -2.84
CA GLU A 61 -22.72 5.67 -3.21
C GLU A 61 -21.25 5.24 -3.15
N ILE A 62 -20.98 4.12 -2.45
CA ILE A 62 -19.64 3.55 -2.39
C ILE A 62 -19.27 3.14 -3.82
N PRO A 63 -18.16 3.63 -4.40
CA PRO A 63 -17.74 3.24 -5.74
C PRO A 63 -17.63 1.73 -5.89
N ASP A 64 -17.95 1.19 -7.07
CA ASP A 64 -17.96 -0.25 -7.34
C ASP A 64 -16.63 -0.93 -6.98
N ALA A 65 -15.50 -0.24 -7.20
CA ALA A 65 -14.16 -0.71 -6.81
C ALA A 65 -14.03 -1.04 -5.32
N LEU A 66 -14.76 -0.31 -4.47
CA LEU A 66 -14.76 -0.44 -3.02
C LEU A 66 -15.95 -1.27 -2.52
N ALA A 67 -17.05 -1.34 -3.27
CA ALA A 67 -18.28 -2.04 -2.90
C ALA A 67 -18.08 -3.56 -2.66
N LYS A 68 -17.01 -4.14 -3.22
CA LYS A 68 -16.61 -5.53 -2.96
C LYS A 68 -16.16 -5.81 -1.53
N PHE A 69 -15.75 -4.77 -0.78
CA PHE A 69 -15.25 -4.92 0.59
C PHE A 69 -16.38 -4.84 1.64
N PRO A 70 -16.27 -5.56 2.76
CA PRO A 70 -17.23 -5.46 3.85
C PRO A 70 -17.32 -4.03 4.39
N SER A 71 -18.55 -3.49 4.45
CA SER A 71 -18.80 -2.07 4.77
C SER A 71 -18.25 -1.63 6.13
N GLY A 72 -18.26 -2.49 7.16
CA GLY A 72 -17.70 -2.18 8.48
C GLY A 72 -16.20 -1.86 8.45
N PRO A 73 -15.34 -2.84 8.11
CA PRO A 73 -13.90 -2.63 7.93
C PRO A 73 -13.56 -1.53 6.91
N LEU A 74 -14.29 -1.44 5.78
CA LEU A 74 -14.09 -0.40 4.78
C LEU A 74 -14.35 1.00 5.37
N ASN A 75 -15.45 1.19 6.08
CA ASN A 75 -15.78 2.46 6.72
C ASN A 75 -14.73 2.84 7.78
N MET A 76 -14.16 1.86 8.50
CA MET A 76 -13.07 2.11 9.44
C MET A 76 -11.79 2.58 8.72
N PHE A 77 -11.46 1.96 7.58
CA PHE A 77 -10.33 2.35 6.75
C PHE A 77 -10.49 3.79 6.21
N LEU A 78 -11.65 4.09 5.62
CA LEU A 78 -11.95 5.42 5.09
C LEU A 78 -11.91 6.50 6.19
N ARG A 79 -12.47 6.21 7.37
CA ARG A 79 -12.41 7.12 8.52
C ARG A 79 -10.97 7.37 8.97
N MET A 80 -10.16 6.31 9.10
CA MET A 80 -8.77 6.47 9.51
C MET A 80 -7.98 7.33 8.54
N ILE A 81 -8.08 7.09 7.23
CA ILE A 81 -7.42 7.92 6.21
C ILE A 81 -7.86 9.38 6.32
N SER A 82 -9.15 9.64 6.48
CA SER A 82 -9.67 11.02 6.59
C SER A 82 -9.19 11.76 7.85
N SER A 83 -8.84 11.02 8.91
CA SER A 83 -8.41 11.55 10.21
C SER A 83 -6.88 11.61 10.39
N LEU A 84 -6.11 11.29 9.36
CA LEU A 84 -4.66 11.19 9.46
C LEU A 84 -4.02 12.55 9.85
N PRO A 85 -3.14 12.59 10.87
CA PRO A 85 -2.51 13.83 11.30
C PRO A 85 -1.52 14.35 10.25
N ALA A 86 -1.34 15.66 10.16
CA ALA A 86 -0.31 16.24 9.30
C ALA A 86 1.10 15.90 9.81
N GLY A 87 1.97 15.40 8.93
CA GLY A 87 3.41 15.21 9.21
C GLY A 87 3.89 13.76 9.22
N ALA A 88 5.06 13.51 8.62
CA ALA A 88 5.55 12.17 8.29
C ALA A 88 5.67 11.20 9.49
N ALA A 89 6.19 11.63 10.63
CA ALA A 89 6.39 10.76 11.79
C ALA A 89 5.08 10.32 12.45
N ALA A 90 4.09 11.22 12.48
CA ALA A 90 2.75 10.91 12.96
C ALA A 90 2.02 9.97 11.98
N LEU A 91 2.20 10.19 10.68
CA LEU A 91 1.66 9.35 9.61
C LEU A 91 2.28 7.94 9.56
N ASP A 92 3.59 7.80 9.78
CA ASP A 92 4.24 6.48 9.83
C ASP A 92 3.70 5.61 10.98
N SER A 93 3.34 6.24 12.10
CA SER A 93 2.67 5.53 13.19
C SER A 93 1.27 5.05 12.78
N ALA A 94 0.55 5.85 11.99
CA ALA A 94 -0.73 5.43 11.41
C ALA A 94 -0.56 4.27 10.41
N GLY A 95 0.55 4.22 9.67
CA GLY A 95 0.90 3.08 8.80
C GLY A 95 0.90 1.73 9.53
N LYS A 96 1.33 1.69 10.79
CA LYS A 96 1.30 0.47 11.63
C LYS A 96 -0.10 -0.05 11.92
N ILE A 97 -1.13 0.78 11.71
CA ILE A 97 -2.54 0.42 11.88
C ILE A 97 -3.20 0.23 10.51
N LEU A 98 -2.90 1.10 9.55
CA LEU A 98 -3.46 1.05 8.20
C LEU A 98 -3.03 -0.21 7.43
N THR A 99 -1.76 -0.62 7.53
CA THR A 99 -1.29 -1.80 6.78
C THR A 99 -1.98 -3.08 7.26
N PRO A 100 -2.05 -3.42 8.57
CA PRO A 100 -2.80 -4.58 9.04
C PRO A 100 -4.31 -4.49 8.75
N LEU A 101 -4.92 -3.30 8.80
CA LEU A 101 -6.32 -3.15 8.44
C LEU A 101 -6.57 -3.49 6.97
N GLN A 102 -5.75 -2.97 6.07
CA GLN A 102 -5.85 -3.29 4.65
C GLN A 102 -5.59 -4.78 4.39
N GLN A 103 -4.66 -5.41 5.10
CA GLN A 103 -4.49 -6.86 5.00
C GLN A 103 -5.74 -7.61 5.47
N GLY A 104 -6.36 -7.20 6.58
CA GLY A 104 -7.63 -7.80 7.03
C GLY A 104 -8.78 -7.62 6.04
N LEU A 105 -8.82 -6.48 5.33
CA LEU A 105 -9.74 -6.27 4.21
C LEU A 105 -9.45 -7.26 3.07
N ALA A 106 -8.19 -7.40 2.66
CA ALA A 106 -7.77 -8.32 1.62
C ALA A 106 -8.16 -9.77 1.97
N ASP A 107 -7.84 -10.21 3.20
CA ASP A 107 -8.13 -11.55 3.70
C ASP A 107 -9.64 -11.82 3.71
N SER A 108 -10.46 -10.82 4.05
CA SER A 108 -11.93 -10.97 4.12
C SER A 108 -12.58 -11.28 2.77
N VAL A 109 -11.91 -10.96 1.66
CA VAL A 109 -12.38 -11.21 0.30
C VAL A 109 -11.45 -12.12 -0.51
N GLY A 110 -10.44 -12.71 0.14
CA GLY A 110 -9.50 -13.64 -0.50
C GLY A 110 -8.56 -13.00 -1.53
N ILE A 111 -8.23 -11.72 -1.38
CA ILE A 111 -7.25 -11.04 -2.25
C ILE A 111 -5.83 -11.33 -1.74
N ASP A 112 -4.99 -11.88 -2.62
CA ASP A 112 -3.56 -12.05 -2.37
C ASP A 112 -2.80 -10.75 -2.68
N THR A 113 -2.19 -10.18 -1.65
CA THR A 113 -1.45 -8.90 -1.66
C THR A 113 0.04 -9.08 -2.01
N VAL A 114 0.47 -10.32 -2.27
CA VAL A 114 1.86 -10.69 -2.56
C VAL A 114 1.97 -11.37 -3.93
N ARG A 115 2.97 -10.97 -4.72
CA ARG A 115 3.38 -11.68 -5.95
C ARG A 115 4.90 -11.73 -6.02
N ASP A 116 5.44 -12.95 -6.07
CA ASP A 116 6.88 -13.24 -5.95
C ASP A 116 7.40 -14.04 -7.13
N ASP A 117 6.78 -13.87 -8.30
CA ASP A 117 7.00 -14.78 -9.42
C ASP A 117 8.48 -14.84 -9.81
N LEU A 118 9.14 -13.68 -9.95
CA LEU A 118 10.57 -13.60 -10.29
C LEU A 118 11.46 -14.09 -9.15
N ALA A 119 11.11 -13.77 -7.89
CA ALA A 119 11.84 -14.24 -6.73
C ALA A 119 11.83 -15.78 -6.62
N ARG A 120 10.78 -16.43 -7.12
CA ARG A 120 10.65 -17.90 -7.21
C ARG A 120 11.34 -18.51 -8.44
N LYS A 121 11.94 -17.68 -9.31
CA LYS A 121 12.66 -18.10 -10.53
C LYS A 121 11.80 -19.00 -11.44
N PRO A 122 10.73 -18.45 -12.04
CA PRO A 122 9.83 -19.23 -12.87
C PRO A 122 10.49 -19.55 -14.21
N ALA A 123 9.86 -20.41 -15.01
CA ALA A 123 10.20 -20.46 -16.44
C ALA A 123 9.90 -19.11 -17.09
N CYS A 124 10.59 -18.79 -18.19
CA CYS A 124 10.39 -17.51 -18.86
C CYS A 124 8.96 -17.33 -19.34
N THR A 125 8.42 -16.15 -19.06
CA THR A 125 7.08 -15.74 -19.47
C THR A 125 7.15 -14.77 -20.64
N ASP A 126 6.06 -14.63 -21.38
CA ASP A 126 5.96 -13.66 -22.48
C ASP A 126 5.97 -12.22 -21.96
N ILE A 127 5.40 -12.01 -20.76
CA ILE A 127 5.28 -10.71 -20.12
C ILE A 127 5.79 -10.81 -18.68
N THR A 128 6.55 -9.81 -18.24
CA THR A 128 6.98 -9.63 -16.86
C THR A 128 6.58 -8.24 -16.38
N VAL A 129 5.81 -8.17 -15.30
CA VAL A 129 5.45 -6.91 -14.64
C VAL A 129 6.21 -6.80 -13.33
N VAL A 130 6.86 -5.66 -13.11
CA VAL A 130 7.44 -5.28 -11.82
C VAL A 130 6.60 -4.12 -11.26
N PHE A 131 5.89 -4.37 -10.16
CA PHE A 131 4.87 -3.47 -9.62
C PHE A 131 5.24 -2.95 -8.23
N ALA A 132 5.17 -1.64 -8.02
CA ALA A 132 5.35 -1.00 -6.72
C ALA A 132 4.00 -0.55 -6.14
N ARG A 133 3.63 -1.08 -4.96
CA ARG A 133 2.39 -0.73 -4.23
C ARG A 133 2.40 0.70 -3.68
N GLY A 134 1.26 1.18 -3.20
CA GLY A 134 1.09 2.50 -2.58
C GLY A 134 1.51 2.56 -1.11
N THR A 135 1.51 3.78 -0.54
CA THR A 135 1.88 4.02 0.86
C THR A 135 0.96 3.25 1.80
N THR A 136 1.55 2.57 2.78
CA THR A 136 0.89 1.70 3.76
C THR A 136 0.17 0.47 3.20
N GLU A 137 0.18 0.25 1.89
CA GLU A 137 -0.46 -0.94 1.34
C GLU A 137 0.23 -2.21 1.86
N PRO A 138 -0.52 -3.31 2.04
CA PRO A 138 0.01 -4.56 2.54
C PRO A 138 0.74 -5.38 1.45
N GLY A 139 1.46 -6.42 1.87
CA GLY A 139 2.21 -7.29 0.95
C GLY A 139 3.22 -6.51 0.09
N ASN A 140 3.39 -6.91 -1.17
CA ASN A 140 4.31 -6.26 -2.11
C ASN A 140 3.61 -5.68 -3.35
N ILE A 141 2.35 -6.04 -3.60
CA ILE A 141 1.50 -5.45 -4.66
C ILE A 141 0.28 -4.70 -4.13
N GLY A 142 0.05 -4.70 -2.81
CA GLY A 142 -1.03 -3.96 -2.20
C GLY A 142 -2.40 -4.58 -2.38
N LEU A 143 -3.44 -3.78 -2.17
CA LEU A 143 -4.85 -4.19 -2.17
C LEU A 143 -5.63 -3.55 -3.32
N LEU A 144 -5.41 -2.27 -3.57
CA LEU A 144 -6.34 -1.45 -4.34
C LEU A 144 -6.11 -1.54 -5.85
N THR A 145 -4.84 -1.50 -6.27
CA THR A 145 -4.49 -1.37 -7.70
C THR A 145 -3.73 -2.58 -8.24
N GLY A 146 -2.78 -3.12 -7.47
CA GLY A 146 -1.95 -4.24 -7.92
C GLY A 146 -2.75 -5.50 -8.24
N PRO A 147 -3.59 -6.03 -7.32
CA PRO A 147 -4.37 -7.24 -7.58
C PRO A 147 -5.35 -7.09 -8.75
N PRO A 148 -6.18 -6.02 -8.85
CA PRO A 148 -7.05 -5.85 -10.01
C PRO A 148 -6.29 -5.75 -11.33
N PHE A 149 -5.13 -5.09 -11.35
CA PHE A 149 -4.29 -5.00 -12.55
C PHE A 149 -3.71 -6.36 -12.94
N PHE A 150 -3.26 -7.16 -11.97
CA PHE A 150 -2.83 -8.54 -12.20
C PHE A 150 -3.98 -9.39 -12.78
N ASP A 151 -5.16 -9.35 -12.16
CA ASP A 151 -6.32 -10.13 -12.59
C ASP A 151 -6.76 -9.73 -14.02
N ALA A 152 -6.81 -8.44 -14.32
CA ALA A 152 -7.14 -7.94 -15.65
C ALA A 152 -6.13 -8.36 -16.72
N LEU A 153 -4.82 -8.38 -16.39
CA LEU A 153 -3.81 -8.92 -17.29
C LEU A 153 -4.01 -10.41 -17.53
N GLN A 154 -4.25 -11.20 -16.46
CA GLN A 154 -4.51 -12.64 -16.54
C GLN A 154 -5.74 -12.99 -17.37
N GLU A 155 -6.78 -12.14 -17.32
CA GLU A 155 -7.99 -12.33 -18.13
C GLU A 155 -7.76 -12.03 -19.61
N GLN A 156 -6.92 -11.04 -19.94
CA GLN A 156 -6.78 -10.52 -21.30
C GLN A 156 -5.58 -11.07 -22.08
N LEU A 157 -4.64 -11.75 -21.42
CA LEU A 157 -3.39 -12.21 -22.03
C LEU A 157 -3.55 -13.31 -23.11
N GLY A 158 -4.73 -13.91 -23.22
CA GLY A 158 -5.01 -14.98 -24.19
C GLY A 158 -4.11 -16.20 -23.96
N SER A 159 -3.27 -16.55 -24.94
CA SER A 159 -2.32 -17.67 -24.83
C SER A 159 -0.96 -17.29 -24.25
N LYS A 160 -0.73 -16.01 -23.92
CA LYS A 160 0.54 -15.52 -23.38
C LYS A 160 0.68 -15.89 -21.90
N SER A 161 1.91 -16.02 -21.46
CA SER A 161 2.28 -16.25 -20.07
C SER A 161 2.69 -14.94 -19.37
N LEU A 162 2.36 -14.82 -18.08
CA LEU A 162 2.62 -13.65 -17.26
C LEU A 162 3.43 -14.03 -16.02
N ALA A 163 4.44 -13.23 -15.70
CA ALA A 163 5.05 -13.17 -14.38
C ALA A 163 4.77 -11.79 -13.78
N PHE A 164 4.32 -11.74 -12.54
CA PHE A 164 4.04 -10.51 -11.81
C PHE A 164 4.89 -10.50 -10.54
N GLN A 165 5.67 -9.44 -10.34
CA GLN A 165 6.59 -9.33 -9.22
C GLN A 165 6.34 -8.02 -8.49
N GLY A 166 6.04 -8.10 -7.20
CA GLY A 166 5.98 -6.94 -6.32
C GLY A 166 7.38 -6.43 -5.97
N VAL A 167 7.50 -5.12 -5.82
CA VAL A 167 8.70 -4.47 -5.30
C VAL A 167 8.73 -4.59 -3.78
N GLU A 168 9.86 -5.09 -3.26
CA GLU A 168 10.10 -5.24 -1.84
C GLU A 168 10.63 -3.93 -1.25
N TYR A 169 9.74 -3.20 -0.60
CA TYR A 169 10.09 -1.95 0.06
C TYR A 169 9.09 -1.59 1.17
N PRO A 170 9.45 -0.70 2.12
CA PRO A 170 8.60 -0.37 3.28
C PRO A 170 7.26 0.30 2.96
N ALA A 171 7.18 1.06 1.86
CA ALA A 171 5.99 1.84 1.50
C ALA A 171 5.49 2.78 2.61
N THR A 172 6.37 3.51 3.29
CA THR A 172 6.00 4.39 4.44
C THR A 172 5.74 5.83 4.01
N PHE A 173 5.10 6.66 4.86
CA PHE A 173 4.94 8.07 4.54
C PHE A 173 6.29 8.81 4.50
N ALA A 174 7.26 8.39 5.31
CA ALA A 174 8.63 8.86 5.17
C ALA A 174 9.25 8.49 3.79
N GLY A 175 8.97 7.30 3.27
CA GLY A 175 9.36 6.87 1.92
C GLY A 175 8.71 7.72 0.83
N PHE A 176 7.42 8.05 0.97
CA PHE A 176 6.69 8.93 0.05
C PHE A 176 7.39 10.29 -0.08
N ASN A 177 7.72 10.90 1.06
CA ASN A 177 8.41 12.19 1.11
C ASN A 177 9.84 12.14 0.58
N LYS A 178 10.39 10.94 0.39
CA LYS A 178 11.71 10.67 -0.23
C LYS A 178 11.59 10.13 -1.65
N ASN A 179 10.48 10.40 -2.34
CA ASN A 179 10.22 9.96 -3.72
C ASN A 179 10.24 8.43 -3.92
N GLY A 180 9.96 7.63 -2.89
CA GLY A 180 9.98 6.16 -3.02
C GLY A 180 11.37 5.61 -3.38
N THR A 181 12.44 6.36 -3.08
CA THR A 181 13.82 5.95 -3.41
C THR A 181 14.26 4.67 -2.70
N ASP A 182 13.57 4.29 -1.61
CA ASP A 182 13.74 3.02 -0.89
C ASP A 182 13.28 1.80 -1.71
N GLY A 183 12.38 1.96 -2.68
CA GLY A 183 11.96 0.87 -3.58
C GLY A 183 12.83 0.70 -4.83
N VAL A 184 13.64 1.70 -5.18
CA VAL A 184 14.48 1.70 -6.40
C VAL A 184 15.43 0.50 -6.46
N PRO A 185 16.14 0.10 -5.38
CA PRO A 185 17.04 -1.05 -5.45
C PRO A 185 16.30 -2.36 -5.78
N SER A 186 15.13 -2.59 -5.18
CA SER A 186 14.34 -3.80 -5.44
C SER A 186 13.77 -3.82 -6.86
N MET A 187 13.18 -2.71 -7.33
CA MET A 187 12.67 -2.60 -8.70
C MET A 187 13.78 -2.79 -9.74
N THR A 188 14.94 -2.15 -9.53
CA THR A 188 16.12 -2.28 -10.41
C THR A 188 16.64 -3.71 -10.44
N SER A 189 16.68 -4.40 -9.30
CA SER A 189 17.11 -5.80 -9.20
C SER A 189 16.20 -6.72 -10.01
N PHE A 190 14.88 -6.59 -9.87
CA PHE A 190 13.93 -7.43 -10.61
C PHE A 190 13.89 -7.12 -12.11
N ILE A 191 14.06 -5.85 -12.51
CA ILE A 191 14.24 -5.48 -13.92
C ILE A 191 15.50 -6.14 -14.49
N SER A 192 16.62 -6.06 -13.77
CA SER A 192 17.89 -6.65 -14.19
C SER A 192 17.78 -8.18 -14.28
N GLN A 193 17.08 -8.80 -13.32
CA GLN A 193 16.80 -10.22 -13.32
C GLN A 193 15.95 -10.61 -14.54
N ALA A 194 14.86 -9.89 -14.83
CA ALA A 194 14.00 -10.16 -15.98
C ALA A 194 14.79 -10.12 -17.31
N ILE A 195 15.66 -9.11 -17.46
CA ILE A 195 16.51 -8.94 -18.65
C ILE A 195 17.53 -10.08 -18.78
N SER A 196 18.13 -10.50 -17.67
CA SER A 196 19.18 -11.52 -17.64
C SER A 196 18.61 -12.92 -17.86
N ASP A 197 17.60 -13.27 -17.08
CA ASP A 197 17.05 -14.63 -17.04
C ASP A 197 16.16 -14.90 -18.26
N CYS A 198 15.44 -13.87 -18.73
CA CYS A 198 14.43 -13.98 -19.78
C CYS A 198 14.53 -12.84 -20.80
N PRO A 199 15.58 -12.78 -21.63
CA PRO A 199 15.84 -11.65 -22.53
C PRO A 199 14.75 -11.38 -23.57
N ASN A 200 13.84 -12.33 -23.80
CA ASN A 200 12.70 -12.18 -24.71
C ASN A 200 11.40 -11.73 -24.02
N THR A 201 11.34 -11.73 -22.67
CA THR A 201 10.15 -11.27 -21.94
C THR A 201 9.90 -9.80 -22.23
N LYS A 202 8.63 -9.41 -22.34
CA LYS A 202 8.26 -8.00 -22.42
C LYS A 202 8.11 -7.43 -21.03
N ILE A 203 8.94 -6.43 -20.71
CA ILE A 203 9.03 -5.89 -19.35
C ILE A 203 8.12 -4.68 -19.19
N VAL A 204 7.33 -4.71 -18.14
CA VAL A 204 6.43 -3.63 -17.72
C VAL A 204 6.89 -3.11 -16.36
N MET A 205 7.13 -1.81 -16.25
CA MET A 205 7.27 -1.14 -14.95
C MET A 205 5.94 -0.53 -14.57
N SER A 206 5.47 -0.76 -13.35
CA SER A 206 4.24 -0.12 -12.89
C SER A 206 4.25 0.22 -11.41
N GLY A 207 3.45 1.21 -11.02
CA GLY A 207 3.30 1.55 -9.61
C GLY A 207 2.13 2.47 -9.33
N TYR A 208 1.65 2.40 -8.09
CA TYR A 208 0.51 3.17 -7.59
C TYR A 208 0.94 4.11 -6.47
N SER A 209 0.49 5.38 -6.50
CA SER A 209 0.76 6.37 -5.44
C SER A 209 2.27 6.56 -5.19
N GLN A 210 2.78 6.21 -4.00
CA GLN A 210 4.23 6.14 -3.77
C GLN A 210 4.97 5.24 -4.76
N GLY A 211 4.37 4.13 -5.16
CA GLY A 211 4.95 3.24 -6.16
C GLY A 211 5.14 3.90 -7.53
N ALA A 212 4.33 4.91 -7.88
CA ALA A 212 4.59 5.72 -9.06
C ALA A 212 5.87 6.56 -8.91
N LEU A 213 6.18 7.03 -7.70
CA LEU A 213 7.45 7.68 -7.40
C LEU A 213 8.62 6.68 -7.48
N VAL A 214 8.44 5.44 -6.99
CA VAL A 214 9.43 4.36 -7.16
C VAL A 214 9.73 4.12 -8.64
N VAL A 215 8.71 4.03 -9.49
CA VAL A 215 8.84 3.87 -10.95
C VAL A 215 9.65 5.01 -11.55
N ARG A 216 9.33 6.26 -11.20
CA ARG A 216 10.02 7.45 -11.70
C ARG A 216 11.47 7.49 -11.28
N SER A 217 11.75 7.32 -10.00
CA SER A 217 13.12 7.31 -9.48
C SER A 217 13.94 6.14 -10.02
N THR A 218 13.29 5.01 -10.33
CA THR A 218 13.96 3.91 -11.03
C THR A 218 14.28 4.31 -12.48
N ALA A 219 13.33 4.89 -13.21
CA ALA A 219 13.54 5.35 -14.58
C ALA A 219 14.66 6.41 -14.70
N GLU A 220 14.76 7.32 -13.73
CA GLU A 220 15.83 8.34 -13.65
C GLU A 220 17.23 7.77 -13.39
N THR A 221 17.31 6.59 -12.77
CA THR A 221 18.59 5.98 -12.36
C THR A 221 19.05 4.87 -13.31
N LEU A 222 18.14 4.28 -14.08
CA LEU A 222 18.48 3.23 -15.03
C LEU A 222 19.30 3.76 -16.21
N PRO A 223 20.35 3.03 -16.66
CA PRO A 223 21.05 3.34 -17.90
C PRO A 223 20.08 3.36 -19.09
N ALA A 224 20.29 4.25 -20.06
CA ALA A 224 19.42 4.40 -21.23
C ALA A 224 19.21 3.08 -22.00
N GLU A 225 20.25 2.25 -22.10
CA GLU A 225 20.20 0.90 -22.69
C GLU A 225 19.32 -0.08 -21.92
N THR A 226 19.22 0.07 -20.59
CA THR A 226 18.33 -0.73 -19.75
C THR A 226 16.90 -0.23 -19.88
N MET A 227 16.70 1.09 -19.83
CA MET A 227 15.38 1.69 -20.09
C MET A 227 14.85 1.32 -21.47
N ALA A 228 15.70 1.22 -22.50
CA ALA A 228 15.30 0.82 -23.84
C ALA A 228 14.69 -0.60 -23.90
N LYS A 229 15.03 -1.49 -22.96
CA LYS A 229 14.48 -2.85 -22.85
C LYS A 229 13.09 -2.90 -22.20
N ILE A 230 12.66 -1.84 -21.53
CA ILE A 230 11.31 -1.73 -20.95
C ILE A 230 10.30 -1.48 -22.06
N ASN A 231 9.22 -2.26 -22.12
CA ASN A 231 8.20 -2.17 -23.17
C ASN A 231 7.09 -1.18 -22.85
N SER A 232 6.72 -1.06 -21.58
CA SER A 232 5.74 -0.09 -21.12
C SER A 232 5.97 0.34 -19.67
N VAL A 233 5.53 1.55 -19.36
CA VAL A 233 5.56 2.13 -18.02
C VAL A 233 4.17 2.64 -17.67
N LEU A 234 3.60 2.18 -16.56
CA LEU A 234 2.24 2.54 -16.14
C LEU A 234 2.22 3.07 -14.71
N THR A 235 1.67 4.26 -14.49
CA THR A 235 1.50 4.80 -13.13
C THR A 235 0.03 5.10 -12.85
N PHE A 236 -0.40 4.84 -11.61
CA PHE A 236 -1.73 5.13 -11.11
C PHE A 236 -1.61 6.10 -9.92
N GLY A 237 -2.39 7.17 -9.88
CA GLY A 237 -2.32 8.14 -8.78
C GLY A 237 -0.94 8.80 -8.66
N ASP A 238 -0.32 9.15 -9.78
CA ASP A 238 1.08 9.63 -9.86
C ASP A 238 1.22 11.05 -9.27
N PRO A 239 1.95 11.25 -8.15
CA PRO A 239 2.11 12.56 -7.51
C PRO A 239 2.95 13.57 -8.31
N ARG A 240 3.44 13.19 -9.49
CA ARG A 240 4.19 14.05 -10.41
C ARG A 240 3.45 14.27 -11.73
N ASN A 241 2.21 13.82 -11.86
CA ASN A 241 1.37 14.15 -13.01
C ASN A 241 1.26 15.69 -13.20
N PRO A 242 1.33 16.23 -14.43
CA PRO A 242 1.47 15.58 -15.74
C PRO A 242 2.92 15.50 -16.26
N ALA A 243 3.94 15.57 -15.40
CA ALA A 243 5.32 15.48 -15.85
C ALA A 243 5.58 14.15 -16.59
N ALA A 244 6.40 14.16 -17.64
CA ALA A 244 6.79 12.92 -18.32
C ALA A 244 7.61 12.01 -17.40
N ILE A 245 7.61 10.71 -17.66
CA ILE A 245 8.54 9.76 -17.05
C ILE A 245 9.75 9.65 -17.98
N SER A 246 10.93 10.04 -17.48
CA SER A 246 12.16 10.11 -18.27
C SER A 246 12.49 8.78 -18.95
N GLY A 247 12.71 8.81 -20.27
CA GLY A 247 13.08 7.64 -21.06
C GLY A 247 11.92 6.69 -21.38
N ALA A 248 10.68 7.09 -21.06
CA ALA A 248 9.48 6.32 -21.31
C ALA A 248 8.41 7.08 -22.11
N GLU A 249 8.75 8.21 -22.73
CA GLU A 249 7.82 9.16 -23.36
C GLU A 249 6.89 8.51 -24.40
N SER A 250 7.37 7.53 -25.18
CA SER A 250 6.59 6.82 -26.20
C SER A 250 5.87 5.56 -25.71
N LYS A 251 6.04 5.21 -24.44
CA LYS A 251 5.61 3.92 -23.86
C LYS A 251 5.00 4.05 -22.46
N THR A 252 4.60 5.26 -22.07
CA THR A 252 4.01 5.54 -20.77
C THR A 252 2.49 5.66 -20.84
N LYS A 253 1.81 5.19 -19.79
CA LYS A 253 0.42 5.52 -19.45
C LYS A 253 0.37 6.02 -18.00
N ILE A 254 0.08 7.31 -17.82
CA ILE A 254 -0.18 7.89 -16.49
C ILE A 254 -1.70 7.97 -16.34
N THR A 255 -2.22 7.35 -15.29
CA THR A 255 -3.65 7.36 -14.95
C THR A 255 -3.83 8.15 -13.64
N CYS A 256 -4.55 9.26 -13.74
CA CYS A 256 -4.95 10.10 -12.61
C CYS A 256 -6.44 10.40 -12.73
N HIS A 257 -7.22 10.06 -11.71
CA HIS A 257 -8.64 10.42 -11.64
C HIS A 257 -8.81 11.92 -11.39
N GLU A 258 -9.93 12.48 -11.84
CA GLU A 258 -10.15 13.94 -11.87
C GLU A 258 -10.07 14.58 -10.47
N ASN A 259 -10.62 13.94 -9.44
CA ASN A 259 -10.60 14.45 -8.06
C ASN A 259 -9.57 13.75 -7.18
N ASP A 260 -8.58 13.08 -7.77
CA ASP A 260 -7.43 12.58 -7.03
C ASP A 260 -6.47 13.73 -6.70
N ALA A 261 -6.56 14.25 -5.47
CA ALA A 261 -5.70 15.34 -5.05
C ALA A 261 -4.23 14.91 -4.95
N VAL A 262 -3.89 13.63 -4.78
CA VAL A 262 -2.50 13.15 -4.73
C VAL A 262 -1.80 13.44 -6.06
N CYS A 263 -2.50 13.32 -7.19
CA CYS A 263 -1.97 13.64 -8.52
C CYS A 263 -1.58 15.11 -8.70
N SER A 264 -2.01 16.00 -7.80
CA SER A 264 -1.65 17.43 -7.76
C SER A 264 -0.87 17.82 -6.50
N GLY A 265 -0.34 16.84 -5.75
CA GLY A 265 0.45 17.05 -4.54
C GLY A 265 -0.38 17.25 -3.25
N GLY A 266 -1.68 16.98 -3.31
CA GLY A 266 -2.60 17.00 -2.18
C GLY A 266 -2.69 15.68 -1.41
N PHE A 267 -3.73 15.56 -0.58
CA PHE A 267 -3.96 14.42 0.29
C PHE A 267 -4.84 13.34 -0.36
N ILE A 268 -4.92 12.15 0.24
CA ILE A 268 -5.70 11.03 -0.28
C ILE A 268 -7.20 11.40 -0.32
N THR A 269 -7.83 11.21 -1.47
CA THR A 269 -9.29 11.31 -1.68
C THR A 269 -9.87 9.91 -1.99
N VAL A 270 -11.20 9.79 -2.09
CA VAL A 270 -11.83 8.52 -2.50
C VAL A 270 -11.40 8.11 -3.91
N ASP A 271 -11.30 9.06 -4.85
CA ASP A 271 -10.79 8.83 -6.21
C ASP A 271 -9.36 8.25 -6.21
N HIS A 272 -8.55 8.54 -5.20
CA HIS A 272 -7.22 7.92 -5.09
C HIS A 272 -7.29 6.41 -4.79
N LEU A 273 -8.44 5.88 -4.36
CA LEU A 273 -8.64 4.49 -3.94
C LEU A 273 -9.34 3.64 -5.00
N THR A 274 -9.72 4.22 -6.14
CA THR A 274 -10.60 3.60 -7.15
C THR A 274 -9.89 3.17 -8.44
N TYR A 275 -8.55 3.21 -8.50
CA TYR A 275 -7.79 2.82 -9.70
C TYR A 275 -7.95 1.35 -10.13
N GLY A 276 -8.58 0.50 -9.31
CA GLY A 276 -9.03 -0.82 -9.74
C GLY A 276 -9.99 -0.78 -10.94
N GLU A 277 -10.70 0.33 -11.16
CA GLU A 277 -11.60 0.54 -12.31
C GLU A 277 -10.83 0.66 -13.62
N ASP A 278 -9.59 1.14 -13.58
CA ASP A 278 -8.75 1.30 -14.76
C ASP A 278 -7.96 0.04 -15.13
N ALA A 279 -8.04 -1.02 -14.31
CA ALA A 279 -7.24 -2.22 -14.47
C ALA A 279 -7.36 -2.84 -15.87
N SER A 280 -8.59 -2.89 -16.40
CA SER A 280 -8.85 -3.40 -17.75
C SER A 280 -8.19 -2.54 -18.84
N ALA A 281 -8.31 -1.21 -18.76
CA ALA A 281 -7.68 -0.30 -19.71
C ALA A 281 -6.14 -0.33 -19.61
N ALA A 282 -5.60 -0.50 -18.40
CA ALA A 282 -4.16 -0.67 -18.18
C ALA A 282 -3.64 -1.99 -18.78
N ALA A 283 -4.36 -3.10 -18.60
CA ALA A 283 -4.04 -4.38 -19.21
C ALA A 283 -4.04 -4.28 -20.75
N GLN A 284 -5.04 -3.63 -21.34
CA GLN A 284 -5.09 -3.38 -22.78
C GLN A 284 -3.87 -2.57 -23.27
N PHE A 285 -3.48 -1.52 -22.55
CA PHE A 285 -2.30 -0.73 -22.90
C PHE A 285 -1.01 -1.58 -22.90
N VAL A 286 -0.83 -2.44 -21.89
CA VAL A 286 0.29 -3.39 -21.85
C VAL A 286 0.26 -4.30 -23.08
N LEU A 287 -0.87 -4.93 -23.35
CA LEU A 287 -0.99 -5.88 -24.46
C LEU A 287 -0.77 -5.22 -25.83
N GLN A 288 -1.17 -3.96 -26.00
CA GLN A 288 -0.88 -3.17 -27.20
C GLN A 288 0.64 -2.91 -27.35
N LYS A 289 1.34 -2.59 -26.27
CA LYS A 289 2.80 -2.36 -26.29
C LYS A 289 3.62 -3.64 -26.43
N VAL A 290 3.06 -4.77 -26.00
CA VAL A 290 3.65 -6.12 -26.12
C VAL A 290 3.44 -6.71 -27.51
N SER A 291 2.28 -6.47 -28.12
CA SER A 291 1.90 -7.04 -29.43
C SER A 291 2.36 -6.19 -30.62
N GLY A 292 3.00 -5.05 -30.37
CA GLY A 292 3.58 -4.17 -31.38
C GLY A 292 4.86 -4.74 -32.01
N LEU A 293 4.70 -5.78 -32.82
CA LEU A 293 5.46 -6.09 -34.04
C LEU A 293 4.47 -6.22 -35.20
#